data_AF-A0A929DU93-F1
#
_entry.id   AF-A0A929DU93-F1
#
_cell.length_a   1.000
_cell.length_b   1.000
_cell.length_c   1.000
_cell.angle_alpha   90.00
_cell.angle_beta   90.00
_cell.angle_gamma   90.00
#
_symmetry.space_group_name_H-M   'P 1'
#
loop_
_entity.id
_entity.type
_entity.pdbx_description
1 polymer ?
#
loop_
_entity_poly.entity_id
_entity_poly.type
_entity_poly.pdbx_seq_one_letter_code
_entity_poly.pdbx_strand_id
1 'polypeptide(L)'
;MKKQLVLLLVIGILFLSFQSFSPETPSEGVFPDEISSILKNSCYDCHSTATGSEKALKAIDFEQWDQYRLTKQIGLLGDIGKVVEEGKMPPGKYLEKKPDRKLSESQIKLLADWTKQEADKLMQAD
;
A
#
# COMPACT_ATOMS: atom_id res chain seq x y z
N MET A 1 -10.70 -23.72 -46.08
CA MET A 1 -11.42 -23.82 -44.78
C MET A 1 -10.55 -24.45 -43.68
N LYS A 2 -9.91 -25.60 -43.91
CA LYS A 2 -9.03 -26.28 -42.90
C LYS A 2 -7.87 -25.41 -42.37
N LYS A 3 -7.21 -24.64 -43.23
CA LYS A 3 -6.12 -23.72 -42.84
C LYS A 3 -6.58 -22.55 -41.97
N GLN A 4 -7.81 -22.07 -42.18
CA GLN A 4 -8.43 -21.01 -41.36
C GLN A 4 -8.84 -21.56 -39.98
N LEU A 5 -9.30 -22.81 -39.92
CA LEU A 5 -9.62 -23.50 -38.65
C LEU A 5 -8.36 -23.73 -37.80
N VAL A 6 -7.23 -24.11 -38.42
CA VAL A 6 -5.94 -24.27 -37.72
C VAL A 6 -5.41 -22.93 -37.21
N LEU A 7 -5.57 -21.86 -38.00
CA LEU A 7 -5.16 -20.51 -37.59
C LEU A 7 -5.95 -20.01 -36.36
N LEU A 8 -7.27 -20.23 -36.34
CA LEU A 8 -8.12 -19.89 -35.19
C LEU A 8 -7.77 -20.70 -33.94
N LEU A 9 -7.40 -21.98 -34.11
CA LEU A 9 -6.95 -22.84 -33.01
C LEU A 9 -5.62 -22.36 -32.41
N VAL A 10 -4.65 -21.99 -33.25
CA VAL A 10 -3.35 -21.47 -32.80
C VAL A 10 -3.49 -20.11 -32.12
N ILE A 11 -4.34 -19.22 -32.66
CA ILE A 11 -4.65 -17.92 -32.02
C ILE A 11 -5.35 -18.13 -30.67
N GLY A 12 -6.30 -19.07 -30.58
CA GLY A 12 -6.97 -19.43 -29.33
C GLY A 12 -6.02 -20.01 -28.27
N ILE A 13 -5.07 -20.87 -28.69
CA ILE A 13 -4.03 -21.44 -27.82
C ILE A 13 -3.06 -20.34 -27.33
N LEU A 14 -2.66 -19.42 -28.22
CA LEU A 14 -1.84 -18.24 -27.85
C LEU A 14 -2.58 -17.30 -26.89
N PHE A 15 -3.89 -17.11 -27.07
CA PHE A 15 -4.72 -16.28 -26.20
C PHE A 15 -4.88 -16.88 -24.79
N LEU A 16 -5.00 -18.22 -24.69
CA LEU A 16 -4.99 -18.95 -23.42
C LEU A 16 -3.67 -18.80 -22.66
N SER A 17 -2.52 -18.75 -23.36
CA SER A 17 -1.22 -18.49 -22.73
C SER A 17 -1.07 -17.05 -22.22
N PHE A 18 -1.74 -16.06 -22.83
CA PHE A 18 -1.69 -14.67 -22.39
C PHE A 18 -2.50 -14.42 -21.11
N GLN A 19 -3.54 -15.22 -20.83
CA GLN A 19 -4.34 -15.10 -19.60
C GLN A 19 -3.60 -15.52 -18.33
N SER A 20 -2.43 -16.19 -18.44
CA SER A 20 -1.58 -16.50 -17.28
C SER A 20 -0.70 -15.33 -16.85
N PHE A 21 -0.64 -14.24 -17.62
CA PHE A 21 -0.08 -12.97 -17.15
C PHE A 21 -1.20 -12.19 -16.47
N SER A 22 -1.56 -12.57 -15.24
CA SER A 22 -2.23 -11.62 -14.36
C SER A 22 -1.19 -10.56 -14.03
N PRO A 23 -1.30 -9.31 -14.53
CA PRO A 23 -0.52 -8.25 -13.95
C PRO A 23 -0.98 -8.18 -12.49
N GLU A 24 -0.07 -8.46 -11.56
CA GLU A 24 -0.30 -8.13 -10.15
C GLU A 24 -0.45 -6.61 -10.11
N THR A 25 -1.69 -6.14 -10.12
CA THR A 25 -2.02 -4.73 -9.96
C THR A 25 -1.43 -4.27 -8.64
N PRO A 26 -0.58 -3.22 -8.62
CA PRO A 26 0.02 -2.74 -7.38
C PRO A 26 -1.10 -2.25 -6.45
N SER A 27 -1.35 -2.97 -5.35
CA SER A 27 -2.06 -2.59 -4.10
C SER A 27 -3.28 -1.64 -4.15
N GLU A 28 -3.90 -1.41 -5.31
CA GLU A 28 -5.13 -0.63 -5.45
C GLU A 28 -6.30 -1.42 -4.84
N GLY A 29 -6.61 -1.12 -3.58
CA GLY A 29 -7.78 -1.66 -2.88
C GLY A 29 -7.54 -2.10 -1.43
N VAL A 30 -6.30 -2.04 -0.93
CA VAL A 30 -5.99 -2.47 0.45
C VAL A 30 -6.48 -1.47 1.50
N PHE A 31 -6.44 -0.17 1.18
CA PHE A 31 -6.86 0.91 2.08
C PHE A 31 -7.96 1.77 1.44
N PRO A 32 -8.85 2.38 2.25
CA PRO A 32 -9.85 3.31 1.75
C PRO A 32 -9.23 4.43 0.89
N ASP A 33 -9.95 4.91 -0.13
CA ASP A 33 -9.41 5.86 -1.12
C ASP A 33 -8.79 7.12 -0.48
N GLU A 34 -9.42 7.65 0.56
CA GLU A 34 -8.93 8.83 1.26
C GLU A 34 -7.62 8.55 2.02
N ILE A 35 -7.53 7.38 2.67
CA ILE A 35 -6.32 6.92 3.37
C ILE A 35 -5.20 6.66 2.35
N SER A 36 -5.51 5.96 1.27
CA SER A 36 -4.58 5.70 0.17
C SER A 36 -4.00 7.00 -0.39
N SER A 37 -4.82 8.03 -0.56
CA SER A 37 -4.38 9.34 -1.05
C SER A 37 -3.38 10.00 -0.09
N ILE A 38 -3.63 9.92 1.21
CA ILE A 38 -2.73 10.47 2.22
C ILE A 38 -1.41 9.69 2.26
N LEU A 39 -1.46 8.35 2.28
CA LEU A 39 -0.26 7.50 2.33
C LEU A 39 0.61 7.68 1.08
N LYS A 40 0.00 7.73 -0.11
CA LYS A 40 0.69 7.98 -1.37
C LYS A 40 1.39 9.35 -1.35
N ASN A 41 0.72 10.39 -0.87
CA ASN A 41 1.32 11.71 -0.80
C ASN A 41 2.42 11.79 0.26
N SER A 42 2.20 11.32 1.49
CA SER A 42 3.07 11.67 2.62
C SER A 42 4.03 10.56 3.06
N CYS A 43 3.85 9.31 2.62
CA CYS A 43 4.58 8.17 3.17
C CYS A 43 5.35 7.36 2.10
N TYR A 44 4.79 7.21 0.91
CA TYR A 44 5.30 6.27 -0.10
C TYR A 44 6.68 6.66 -0.67
N ASP A 45 7.05 7.94 -0.63
CA ASP A 45 8.39 8.41 -1.02
C ASP A 45 9.52 7.65 -0.28
N CYS A 46 9.27 7.15 0.94
CA CYS A 46 10.25 6.43 1.76
C CYS A 46 9.82 5.00 2.16
N HIS A 47 8.53 4.67 2.06
CA HIS A 47 7.97 3.38 2.50
C HIS A 47 7.42 2.54 1.33
N SER A 48 8.03 2.68 0.16
CA SER A 48 7.83 1.83 -1.02
C SER A 48 9.13 1.10 -1.37
N THR A 49 9.05 -0.12 -1.91
CA THR A 49 10.22 -0.93 -2.26
C THR A 49 11.13 -0.18 -3.26
N ALA A 50 10.55 0.63 -4.15
CA ALA A 50 11.29 1.33 -5.20
C ALA A 50 12.19 2.46 -4.70
N THR A 51 11.80 3.20 -3.65
CA THR A 51 12.51 4.43 -3.23
C THR A 51 12.88 4.47 -1.75
N GLY A 52 12.44 3.48 -0.96
CA GLY A 52 12.65 3.45 0.48
C GLY A 52 14.08 3.12 0.92
N SER A 53 14.50 3.72 2.04
CA SER A 53 15.74 3.32 2.72
C SER A 53 15.56 1.99 3.46
N GLU A 54 16.64 1.22 3.64
CA GLU A 54 16.61 -0.05 4.39
C GLU A 54 15.92 0.10 5.76
N LYS A 55 16.22 1.18 6.49
CA LYS A 55 15.61 1.45 7.79
C LYS A 55 14.10 1.69 7.68
N ALA A 56 13.65 2.43 6.67
CA ALA A 56 12.24 2.73 6.48
C ALA A 56 11.46 1.46 6.11
N LEU A 57 11.98 0.65 5.18
CA LEU A 57 11.35 -0.60 4.75
C LEU A 57 11.35 -1.67 5.84
N LYS A 58 12.38 -1.71 6.70
CA LYS A 58 12.38 -2.56 7.90
C LYS A 58 11.31 -2.17 8.92
N ALA A 59 10.92 -0.89 8.97
CA ALA A 59 9.83 -0.45 9.83
C ALA A 59 8.48 -0.82 9.21
N ILE A 60 8.26 -0.42 7.95
CA ILE A 60 7.07 -0.74 7.15
C ILE A 60 7.36 -0.56 5.67
N ASP A 61 6.87 -1.49 4.87
CA ASP A 61 6.76 -1.39 3.41
C ASP A 61 5.28 -1.53 3.03
N PHE A 62 4.68 -0.48 2.49
CA PHE A 62 3.27 -0.48 2.12
C PHE A 62 2.96 -1.39 0.92
N GLU A 63 3.95 -1.67 0.07
CA GLU A 63 3.79 -2.58 -1.08
C GLU A 63 3.76 -4.06 -0.63
N GLN A 64 4.25 -4.34 0.59
CA GLN A 64 4.27 -5.67 1.19
C GLN A 64 3.13 -5.88 2.22
N TRP A 65 2.15 -4.97 2.27
CA TRP A 65 1.12 -4.99 3.33
C TRP A 65 0.41 -6.33 3.46
N ASP A 66 -0.03 -6.91 2.34
CA ASP A 66 -0.78 -8.18 2.30
C ASP A 66 0.09 -9.40 2.58
N GLN A 67 1.41 -9.25 2.55
CA GLN A 67 2.36 -10.31 2.87
C GLN A 67 2.69 -10.36 4.37
N TYR A 68 2.32 -9.32 5.12
CA TYR A 68 2.48 -9.32 6.57
C TYR A 68 1.46 -10.24 7.23
N ARG A 69 1.89 -10.92 8.30
CA ARG A 69 0.98 -11.64 9.19
C ARG A 69 -0.02 -10.67 9.81
N LEU A 70 -1.24 -11.13 10.08
CA LEU A 70 -2.31 -10.33 10.70
C LEU A 70 -1.84 -9.59 11.96
N THR A 71 -1.13 -10.27 12.85
CA THR A 71 -0.56 -9.66 14.08
C THR A 71 0.44 -8.54 13.78
N LYS A 72 1.21 -8.66 12.70
CA LYS A 72 2.13 -7.62 12.24
C LYS A 72 1.37 -6.45 11.64
N GLN A 73 0.32 -6.69 10.84
CA GLN A 73 -0.54 -5.62 10.30
C GLN A 73 -1.17 -4.81 11.44
N ILE A 74 -1.76 -5.46 12.45
CA ILE A 74 -2.33 -4.80 13.63
C ILE A 74 -1.28 -3.95 14.37
N GLY A 75 -0.09 -4.50 14.61
CA GLY A 75 1.00 -3.75 15.23
C GLY A 75 1.45 -2.54 14.41
N LEU A 76 1.55 -2.69 13.09
CA LEU A 76 1.89 -1.60 12.17
C LEU A 76 0.83 -0.50 12.14
N LEU A 77 -0.46 -0.85 12.19
CA LEU A 77 -1.53 0.15 12.31
C LEU A 77 -1.36 0.97 13.58
N GLY A 78 -1.11 0.31 14.72
CA GLY A 78 -0.81 0.99 15.99
C GLY A 78 0.41 1.92 15.91
N ASP A 79 1.50 1.45 15.28
CA ASP A 79 2.71 2.25 15.08
C ASP A 79 2.43 3.47 14.19
N ILE A 80 1.73 3.31 13.07
CA ILE A 80 1.34 4.40 12.16
C ILE A 80 0.55 5.46 12.93
N GLY A 81 -0.54 5.06 13.61
CA GLY A 81 -1.40 5.96 14.37
C GLY A 81 -0.62 6.77 15.40
N LYS A 82 0.27 6.10 16.16
CA LYS A 82 1.10 6.75 17.16
C LYS A 82 2.06 7.79 16.55
N VAL A 83 2.82 7.43 15.51
CA VAL A 83 3.85 8.33 14.97
C VAL A 83 3.26 9.53 14.23
N VAL A 84 2.07 9.40 13.65
CA VAL A 84 1.37 10.55 13.04
C VAL A 84 0.75 11.46 14.09
N GLU A 85 0.16 10.92 15.16
CA GLU A 85 -0.35 11.72 16.29
C GLU A 85 0.77 12.47 17.01
N GLU A 86 1.95 11.84 17.17
CA GLU A 86 3.14 12.47 17.74
C GLU A 86 3.83 13.46 16.77
N GLY A 87 3.34 13.59 15.53
CA GLY A 87 3.94 14.46 14.51
C GLY A 87 5.36 14.06 14.09
N LYS A 88 5.75 12.81 14.34
CA LYS A 88 7.09 12.27 14.01
C LYS A 88 7.23 11.87 12.55
N MET A 89 6.11 11.65 11.86
CA MET A 89 6.06 11.32 10.45
C MET A 89 5.19 12.32 9.65
N PRO A 90 5.68 12.81 8.49
CA PRO A 90 7.03 12.62 7.96
C PRO A 90 8.10 13.35 8.82
N PRO A 91 9.37 12.89 8.86
CA PRO A 91 10.38 13.50 9.71
C PRO A 91 10.67 14.96 9.32
N GLY A 92 10.94 15.84 10.29
CA GLY A 92 11.17 17.27 10.05
C GLY A 92 12.23 17.57 8.98
N LYS A 93 13.38 16.87 9.01
CA LYS A 93 14.45 17.03 8.01
C LYS A 93 14.01 16.68 6.58
N TYR A 94 13.06 15.77 6.43
CA TYR A 94 12.48 15.45 5.12
C TYR A 94 11.53 16.57 4.69
N LEU A 95 10.70 17.07 5.61
CA LEU A 95 9.79 18.18 5.37
C LEU A 95 10.50 19.51 5.05
N GLU A 96 11.71 19.75 5.54
CA GLU A 96 12.54 20.90 5.14
C GLU A 96 12.77 20.95 3.61
N LYS A 97 12.84 19.79 2.96
CA LYS A 97 13.02 19.68 1.50
C LYS A 97 11.70 19.47 0.74
N LYS A 98 10.69 18.93 1.43
CA LYS A 98 9.39 18.53 0.87
C LYS A 98 8.24 19.00 1.78
N PRO A 99 8.02 20.32 1.91
CA PRO A 99 7.03 20.86 2.84
C PRO A 99 5.59 20.49 2.46
N ASP A 100 5.32 20.22 1.18
CA ASP A 100 4.05 19.77 0.61
C ASP A 100 3.64 18.35 1.07
N ARG A 101 4.56 17.61 1.69
CA ARG A 101 4.33 16.27 2.23
C ARG A 101 3.84 16.29 3.68
N LYS A 102 3.83 17.46 4.32
CA LYS A 102 3.38 17.62 5.70
C LYS A 102 1.90 17.26 5.83
N LEU A 103 1.59 16.40 6.79
CA LEU A 103 0.21 16.09 7.13
C LEU A 103 -0.46 17.30 7.79
N SER A 104 -1.67 17.63 7.33
CA SER A 104 -2.57 18.56 8.03
C SER A 104 -3.16 17.90 9.28
N GLU A 105 -3.69 18.72 10.20
CA GLU A 105 -4.34 18.22 11.43
C GLU A 105 -5.52 17.27 11.12
N SER A 106 -6.30 17.57 10.09
CA SER A 106 -7.40 16.70 9.65
C SER A 106 -6.89 15.36 9.10
N GLN A 107 -5.81 15.36 8.31
CA GLN A 107 -5.20 14.13 7.82
C GLN A 107 -4.58 13.29 8.95
N ILE A 108 -3.93 13.93 9.93
CA ILE A 108 -3.42 13.24 11.12
C ILE A 108 -4.57 12.56 11.85
N LYS A 109 -5.64 13.30 12.14
CA LYS A 109 -6.81 12.76 12.84
C LYS A 109 -7.44 11.61 12.06
N LEU A 110 -7.63 11.78 10.76
CA LEU A 110 -8.23 10.76 9.91
C LEU A 110 -7.39 9.47 9.88
N LEU A 111 -6.07 9.59 9.69
CA LEU A 111 -5.16 8.43 9.73
C LEU A 111 -5.17 7.75 11.11
N ALA A 112 -5.09 8.53 12.18
CA ALA A 112 -5.07 7.99 13.54
C ALA A 112 -6.37 7.26 13.90
N ASP A 113 -7.52 7.83 13.54
CA ASP A 113 -8.82 7.19 13.76
C ASP A 113 -8.95 5.91 12.91
N TRP A 114 -8.58 5.97 11.63
CA TRP A 114 -8.64 4.82 10.73
C TRP A 114 -7.74 3.67 11.22
N THR A 115 -6.50 3.96 11.63
CA THR A 115 -5.59 2.91 12.12
C THR A 115 -6.13 2.18 13.34
N LYS A 116 -6.78 2.89 14.27
CA LYS A 116 -7.45 2.29 15.44
C LYS A 116 -8.61 1.39 15.01
N GLN A 117 -9.49 1.91 14.16
CA GLN A 117 -10.66 1.17 13.67
C GLN A 117 -10.28 -0.08 12.88
N GLU A 118 -9.29 0.03 11.98
CA GLU A 118 -8.85 -1.09 11.18
C GLU A 118 -8.13 -2.14 12.04
N ALA A 119 -7.34 -1.72 13.04
CA ALA A 119 -6.71 -2.64 13.98
C ALA A 119 -7.76 -3.43 14.79
N ASP A 120 -8.77 -2.73 15.32
CA ASP A 120 -9.87 -3.35 16.06
C ASP A 120 -10.65 -4.34 15.20
N LYS A 121 -10.89 -4.01 13.93
CA LYS A 121 -11.54 -4.89 12.95
C LYS A 121 -10.71 -6.14 12.68
N LEU A 122 -9.40 -5.99 12.45
CA LEU A 122 -8.50 -7.12 12.21
C LEU A 122 -8.39 -8.03 13.44
N MET A 123 -8.42 -7.49 14.65
CA MET A 123 -8.42 -8.28 15.90
C MET A 123 -9.70 -9.11 16.10
N GLN A 124 -10.82 -8.69 15.51
CA GLN A 124 -12.12 -9.39 15.60
C GLN A 124 -12.32 -10.44 14.50
N ALA A 125 -11.39 -10.52 13.53
CA ALA A 125 -11.50 -11.40 12.37
C ALA A 125 -10.88 -12.80 12.59
N ASP A 126 -10.32 -13.06 13.79
CA ASP A 126 -9.75 -14.36 14.22
C ASP A 126 -10.79 -15.31 14.84
#